data_AF-A0A7S2PRM6-F1
#
_entry.id   AF-A0A7S2PRM6-F1
#
_cell.length_a   1.000
_cell.length_b   1.000
_cell.length_c   1.000
_cell.angle_alpha   90.00
_cell.angle_beta   90.00
_cell.angle_gamma   90.00
#
_symmetry.space_group_name_H-M   'P 1'
#
loop_
_entity.id
_entity.type
_entity.pdbx_description
1 polymer ?
#
loop_
_entity_poly.entity_id
_entity_poly.type
_entity_poly.pdbx_seq_one_letter_code
_entity_poly.pdbx_strand_id
1 'polypeptide(L)'
;MATTTTTNSNEAAASLSDVTEVTIHPLVLLSATDHYHRVARGTRKRAVGVLLGSSSRGAVDATNSFAVPFEEDSKNSEVFYLDHNYLENMLAMFRKVHAKERVVGFYSTGPQIRSNDL
;
A
#
# COMPACT_ATOMS: atom_id res chain seq x y z
N MET A 1 13.23 38.36 -35.26
CA MET A 1 11.90 38.67 -34.69
C MET A 1 10.98 37.53 -35.05
N ALA A 2 10.81 36.57 -34.14
CA ALA A 2 9.80 35.50 -34.20
C ALA A 2 9.57 35.01 -32.77
N THR A 3 8.31 34.96 -32.38
CA THR A 3 7.77 35.04 -31.03
C THR A 3 7.75 33.68 -30.32
N THR A 4 8.07 33.70 -29.03
CA THR A 4 7.88 32.62 -28.06
C THR A 4 6.40 32.42 -27.76
N THR A 5 5.87 31.20 -27.92
CA THR A 5 4.55 30.84 -27.37
C THR A 5 4.72 29.74 -26.33
N THR A 6 4.58 30.17 -25.08
CA THR A 6 4.42 29.37 -23.87
C THR A 6 3.10 28.59 -23.92
N THR A 7 3.13 27.28 -23.66
CA THR A 7 1.93 26.51 -23.29
C THR A 7 2.16 25.95 -21.90
N ASN A 8 1.53 26.59 -20.90
CA ASN A 8 1.53 26.16 -19.51
C ASN A 8 0.65 24.90 -19.35
N SER A 9 1.25 23.73 -19.17
CA SER A 9 0.58 22.57 -18.59
C SER A 9 0.58 22.72 -17.07
N ASN A 10 -0.41 23.45 -16.56
CA ASN A 10 -0.73 23.53 -15.14
C ASN A 10 -1.50 22.25 -14.75
N GLU A 11 -0.80 21.11 -14.74
CA GLU A 11 -1.28 19.92 -14.04
C GLU A 11 -0.97 20.11 -12.56
N ALA A 12 -2.02 20.13 -11.74
CA ALA A 12 -1.92 20.23 -10.30
C ALA A 12 -1.22 18.98 -9.75
N ALA A 13 0.12 19.00 -9.75
CA ALA A 13 0.91 18.18 -8.85
C ALA A 13 0.51 18.60 -7.44
N ALA A 14 -0.41 17.84 -6.83
CA ALA A 14 -0.62 17.91 -5.39
C ALA A 14 0.77 17.83 -4.77
N SER A 15 1.19 18.92 -4.12
CA SER A 15 2.49 18.99 -3.46
C SER A 15 2.64 17.74 -2.59
N LEU A 16 3.58 16.87 -2.95
CA LEU A 16 4.02 15.77 -2.10
C LEU A 16 4.59 16.44 -0.86
N SER A 17 3.72 16.66 0.12
CA SER A 17 4.16 17.06 1.45
C SER A 17 4.92 15.86 1.99
N ASP A 18 6.18 16.07 2.36
CA ASP A 18 6.97 15.03 2.97
C ASP A 18 6.18 14.43 4.13
N VAL A 19 6.01 13.10 4.10
CA VAL A 19 5.34 12.40 5.18
C VAL A 19 6.29 12.45 6.38
N THR A 20 5.88 13.15 7.43
CA THR A 20 6.68 13.39 8.64
C THR A 20 6.23 12.50 9.79
N GLU A 21 4.96 12.07 9.80
CA GLU A 21 4.37 11.30 10.87
C GLU A 21 3.47 10.19 10.33
N VAL A 22 3.56 8.99 10.93
CA VAL A 22 2.72 7.85 10.58
C VAL A 22 2.13 7.26 11.86
N THR A 23 0.81 7.33 11.99
CA THR A 23 0.06 6.72 13.09
C THR A 23 -0.50 5.38 12.64
N ILE A 24 -0.17 4.30 13.34
CA ILE A 24 -0.69 2.96 13.06
C ILE A 24 -1.64 2.55 14.18
N HIS A 25 -2.91 2.28 13.82
CA HIS A 25 -3.89 1.78 14.78
C HIS A 25 -3.60 0.33 15.15
N PRO A 26 -3.78 -0.10 16.42
CA PRO A 26 -3.49 -1.47 16.86
C PRO A 26 -4.22 -2.56 16.06
N LEU A 27 -5.39 -2.23 15.52
CA LEU A 27 -6.14 -3.12 14.63
C LEU A 27 -5.32 -3.56 13.41
N VAL A 28 -4.55 -2.65 12.81
CA VAL A 28 -3.70 -2.94 11.65
C VAL A 28 -2.61 -3.94 12.00
N LEU A 29 -1.95 -3.78 13.15
CA LEU A 29 -0.90 -4.70 13.61
C LEU A 29 -1.46 -6.09 13.88
N LEU A 30 -2.65 -6.16 14.49
CA LEU A 30 -3.35 -7.42 14.71
C LEU A 30 -3.71 -8.09 13.38
N SER A 31 -4.26 -7.34 12.43
CA SER A 31 -4.61 -7.84 11.08
C SER A 31 -3.38 -8.35 10.32
N ALA A 32 -2.26 -7.63 10.35
CA ALA A 32 -1.02 -8.07 9.70
C ALA A 32 -0.46 -9.35 10.34
N THR A 33 -0.54 -9.45 11.68
CA THR A 33 -0.10 -10.63 12.42
C THR A 33 -0.98 -11.84 12.12
N ASP A 34 -2.31 -11.67 12.11
CA ASP A 34 -3.25 -12.73 11.72
C ASP A 34 -3.00 -13.20 10.28
N HIS A 35 -2.80 -12.25 9.35
CA HIS A 35 -2.50 -12.55 7.96
C HIS A 35 -1.23 -13.40 7.81
N TYR A 36 -0.15 -13.05 8.52
CA TYR A 36 1.07 -13.87 8.56
C TYR A 36 0.80 -15.28 9.07
N HIS A 37 0.01 -15.43 10.14
CA HIS A 37 -0.29 -16.74 10.71
C HIS A 37 -1.08 -17.64 9.77
N ARG A 38 -1.95 -17.07 8.95
CA ARG A 38 -2.79 -17.81 7.99
C ARG A 38 -2.03 -18.27 6.76
N VAL A 39 -1.06 -17.49 6.27
CA VAL A 39 -0.44 -17.71 4.95
C VAL A 39 1.02 -18.16 5.04
N ALA A 40 1.79 -17.57 5.95
CA ALA A 40 3.25 -17.68 5.95
C ALA A 40 3.83 -18.49 7.11
N ARG A 41 3.03 -18.83 8.12
CA ARG A 41 3.49 -19.56 9.31
C ARG A 41 4.15 -20.88 8.95
N GLY A 42 5.41 -21.05 9.38
CA GLY A 42 6.18 -22.27 9.14
C GLY A 42 6.73 -22.40 7.71
N THR A 43 6.60 -21.35 6.89
CA THR A 43 7.15 -21.29 5.53
C THR A 43 8.21 -20.17 5.42
N ARG A 44 8.95 -20.14 4.31
CA ARG A 44 9.84 -19.02 3.95
C ARG A 44 9.14 -17.93 3.13
N LYS A 45 7.81 -18.04 2.96
CA LYS A 45 6.99 -17.06 2.23
C LYS A 45 6.73 -15.82 3.09
N ARG A 46 6.35 -14.74 2.43
CA ARG A 46 5.86 -13.51 3.05
C ARG A 46 4.44 -13.23 2.60
N ALA A 47 3.70 -12.54 3.45
CA ALA A 47 2.38 -12.03 3.16
C ALA A 47 2.44 -10.52 2.95
N VAL A 48 1.77 -10.02 1.90
CA VAL A 48 1.71 -8.60 1.57
C VAL A 48 0.26 -8.14 1.64
N GLY A 49 0.02 -6.97 2.20
CA GLY A 49 -1.31 -6.40 2.27
C GLY A 49 -1.31 -4.89 2.12
N VAL A 50 -2.50 -4.33 1.93
CA VAL A 50 -2.70 -2.91 1.66
C VAL A 50 -3.14 -2.22 2.94
N LEU A 51 -2.59 -1.03 3.19
CA LEU A 51 -2.96 -0.14 4.28
C LEU A 51 -4.02 0.85 3.81
N LEU A 52 -5.07 0.96 4.61
CA LEU A 52 -6.18 1.87 4.40
C LEU A 52 -6.24 2.91 5.52
N GLY A 53 -6.60 4.13 5.14
CA GLY A 53 -6.82 5.21 6.09
C GLY A 53 -6.89 6.57 5.41
N SER A 54 -6.34 7.58 6.06
CA SER A 54 -6.32 8.96 5.56
C SER A 54 -4.92 9.55 5.62
N SER A 55 -4.61 10.42 4.66
CA SER A 55 -3.41 11.25 4.69
C SER A 55 -3.84 12.71 4.76
N SER A 56 -3.27 13.45 5.71
CA SER A 56 -3.54 14.89 5.86
C SER A 56 -2.28 15.63 6.31
N ARG A 57 -1.90 16.68 5.57
CA ARG A 57 -0.82 17.63 5.94
C ARG A 57 0.49 16.96 6.41
N GLY A 58 0.95 15.93 5.70
CA GLY A 58 2.19 15.22 6.02
C GLY A 58 2.07 14.17 7.14
N ALA A 59 0.89 13.97 7.71
CA ALA A 59 0.59 12.88 8.64
C ALA A 59 -0.26 11.80 7.92
N VAL A 60 0.10 10.53 8.11
CA VAL A 60 -0.63 9.38 7.58
C VAL A 60 -1.19 8.56 8.73
N ASP A 61 -2.51 8.42 8.75
CA ASP A 61 -3.20 7.57 9.72
C ASP A 61 -3.63 6.27 9.04
N ALA A 62 -3.02 5.16 9.45
CA ALA A 62 -3.40 3.82 9.03
C ALA A 62 -4.42 3.24 10.01
N THR A 63 -5.70 3.28 9.62
CA THR A 63 -6.83 2.85 10.45
C THR A 63 -7.21 1.39 10.21
N ASN A 64 -7.02 0.91 8.99
CA ASN A 64 -7.46 -0.41 8.55
C ASN A 64 -6.47 -1.03 7.56
N SER A 65 -6.61 -2.33 7.29
CA SER A 65 -5.77 -3.04 6.35
C SER A 65 -6.44 -4.31 5.82
N PHE A 66 -6.02 -4.79 4.64
CA PHE A 66 -6.48 -6.08 4.13
C PHE A 66 -5.36 -6.83 3.41
N ALA A 67 -5.47 -8.16 3.41
CA ALA A 67 -4.57 -9.07 2.74
C ALA A 67 -4.77 -9.07 1.23
N VAL A 68 -3.70 -9.13 0.44
CA VAL A 68 -3.80 -9.30 -1.01
C VAL A 68 -3.16 -10.64 -1.40
N PRO A 69 -3.78 -11.45 -2.29
CA PRO A 69 -3.17 -12.64 -2.84
C PRO A 69 -1.83 -12.29 -3.50
N PHE A 70 -0.77 -12.88 -2.96
CA PHE A 70 0.60 -12.56 -3.30
C PHE A 70 1.44 -13.83 -3.33
N GLU A 71 2.20 -14.00 -4.40
CA GLU A 71 3.10 -15.14 -4.58
C GLU A 71 4.45 -14.64 -5.13
N GLU A 72 5.53 -15.21 -4.61
CA GLU A 72 6.90 -14.94 -5.09
C GLU A 72 7.53 -16.23 -5.56
N ASP A 73 8.34 -16.13 -6.63
CA ASP A 73 9.16 -17.26 -7.00
C ASP A 73 10.27 -17.47 -5.94
N SER A 74 10.33 -18.70 -5.43
CA SER A 74 11.39 -19.17 -4.53
C SER A 74 12.79 -19.11 -5.13
N LYS A 75 12.93 -19.14 -6.46
CA LYS A 75 14.22 -19.18 -7.16
C LYS A 75 14.67 -17.82 -7.65
N ASN A 76 13.74 -17.00 -8.13
CA ASN A 76 14.01 -15.64 -8.55
C ASN A 76 13.16 -14.66 -7.74
N SER A 77 13.79 -14.00 -6.77
CA SER A 77 13.09 -13.04 -5.92
C SER A 77 12.57 -11.84 -6.70
N GLU A 78 13.07 -11.49 -7.88
CA GLU A 78 12.56 -10.34 -8.67
C GLU A 78 11.17 -10.60 -9.27
N VAL A 79 10.77 -11.87 -9.40
CA VAL A 79 9.50 -12.26 -10.01
C VAL A 79 8.47 -12.48 -8.92
N PHE A 80 7.46 -11.63 -8.89
CA PHE A 80 6.32 -11.75 -8.00
C PHE A 80 4.99 -11.57 -8.74
N TYR A 81 3.94 -12.12 -8.14
CA TYR A 81 2.56 -11.99 -8.59
C TYR A 81 1.72 -11.32 -7.50
N LEU A 82 0.92 -10.35 -7.92
CA LEU A 82 -0.05 -9.65 -7.09
C LEU A 82 -1.37 -9.54 -7.85
N ASP A 83 -2.47 -9.99 -7.22
CA ASP A 83 -3.79 -9.92 -7.83
C ASP A 83 -4.39 -8.50 -7.75
N HIS A 84 -4.24 -7.76 -8.84
CA HIS A 84 -4.73 -6.38 -8.96
C HIS A 84 -6.27 -6.32 -9.01
N ASN A 85 -6.92 -7.31 -9.62
CA ASN A 85 -8.38 -7.36 -9.71
C ASN A 85 -8.99 -7.56 -8.32
N TYR A 86 -8.39 -8.42 -7.50
CA TYR A 86 -8.80 -8.58 -6.11
C TYR A 86 -8.66 -7.28 -5.32
N LEU A 87 -7.53 -6.59 -5.47
CA LEU A 87 -7.26 -5.32 -4.80
C LEU A 87 -8.32 -4.26 -5.15
N GLU A 88 -8.61 -4.05 -6.43
CA GLU A 88 -9.59 -3.06 -6.87
C GLU A 88 -11.00 -3.37 -6.36
N ASN A 89 -11.41 -4.63 -6.45
CA ASN A 89 -12.72 -5.07 -5.98
C ASN A 89 -12.86 -4.90 -4.46
N MET A 90 -11.84 -5.27 -3.68
CA MET A 90 -11.86 -5.09 -2.23
C MET A 90 -11.87 -3.61 -1.85
N LEU A 91 -11.04 -2.80 -2.50
CA LEU A 91 -11.00 -1.37 -2.26
C LEU A 91 -12.37 -0.72 -2.57
N ALA A 92 -13.05 -1.15 -3.63
CA ALA A 92 -14.38 -0.69 -3.96
C ALA A 92 -15.41 -1.07 -2.87
N MET A 93 -15.29 -2.25 -2.25
CA MET A 93 -16.16 -2.65 -1.13
C MET A 93 -15.89 -1.83 0.12
N PHE A 94 -14.62 -1.63 0.50
CA PHE A 94 -14.27 -0.80 1.66
C PHE A 94 -14.77 0.64 1.50
N ARG A 95 -14.63 1.22 0.29
CA ARG A 95 -15.16 2.56 0.00
C ARG A 95 -16.67 2.68 0.13
N LYS A 96 -17.43 1.61 -0.16
CA LYS A 96 -18.90 1.60 0.03
C LYS A 96 -19.30 1.62 1.51
N VAL A 97 -18.49 1.00 2.37
CA VAL A 97 -18.73 0.97 3.83
C VAL A 97 -18.23 2.26 4.48
N HIS A 98 -17.04 2.72 4.09
CA HIS A 98 -16.39 3.89 4.67
C HIS A 98 -15.70 4.74 3.58
N ALA A 99 -16.38 5.79 3.13
CA ALA A 99 -15.94 6.60 1.98
C ALA A 99 -14.65 7.42 2.24
N LYS A 100 -14.25 7.61 3.50
CA LYS A 100 -13.03 8.32 3.88
C LYS A 100 -11.78 7.45 3.75
N GLU A 101 -11.91 6.12 3.72
CA GLU A 101 -10.77 5.23 3.58
C GLU A 101 -10.19 5.29 2.16
N ARG A 102 -8.90 5.59 2.10
CA ARG A 102 -8.07 5.58 0.90
C ARG A 102 -6.87 4.68 1.12
N VAL A 103 -6.27 4.23 0.02
CA VAL A 103 -5.00 3.52 0.08
C VAL A 103 -3.92 4.51 0.53
N VAL A 104 -3.28 4.23 1.66
CA VAL A 104 -2.19 5.05 2.21
C VAL A 104 -0.82 4.38 2.10
N GLY A 105 -0.79 3.09 1.77
CA GLY A 105 0.45 2.34 1.59
C GLY A 105 0.20 0.83 1.57
N PHE A 106 1.25 0.07 1.80
CA PHE A 106 1.21 -1.39 1.93
C PHE A 106 2.12 -1.85 3.08
N TYR A 107 1.90 -3.07 3.55
CA TYR A 107 2.76 -3.74 4.52
C TYR A 107 3.25 -5.07 3.93
N SER A 108 4.47 -5.45 4.29
CA SER A 108 5.09 -6.73 3.93
C SER A 108 5.51 -7.43 5.21
N THR A 109 5.17 -8.71 5.35
CA THR A 109 5.51 -9.50 6.54
C THR A 109 6.78 -10.31 6.29
N GLY A 110 7.84 -10.04 7.05
CA GLY A 110 9.10 -10.76 6.90
C GLY A 110 10.16 -10.24 7.85
N PRO A 111 11.19 -11.05 8.15
CA PRO A 111 12.23 -10.67 9.12
C PRO A 111 13.15 -9.56 8.61
N GLN A 112 13.24 -9.36 7.30
CA GLN A 112 14.10 -8.37 6.66
C GLN A 112 13.42 -7.80 5.41
N ILE A 113 13.75 -6.54 5.10
CA ILE A 113 13.36 -5.86 3.86
C ILE A 113 14.00 -6.59 2.67
N ARG A 114 13.26 -6.73 1.57
CA ARG A 114 13.76 -7.31 0.32
C ARG A 114 13.92 -6.24 -0.75
N SER A 115 14.69 -6.55 -1.79
CA SER A 115 14.92 -5.64 -2.91
C SER A 115 13.63 -5.20 -3.62
N ASN A 116 12.58 -6.03 -3.60
CA ASN A 116 11.28 -5.72 -4.22
C ASN A 116 10.43 -4.74 -3.41
N ASP A 117 10.84 -4.40 -2.19
CA ASP A 117 10.09 -3.49 -1.32
C ASP A 117 10.50 -2.02 -1.51
N LEU A 118 11.55 -1.77 -2.31
CA LEU A 118 12.16 -0.46 -2.61
C LEU A 118 11.90 -0.07 -4.07
#